data_AF-A0A8T3RIS2-F1
#
_entry.id   AF-A0A8T3RIS2-F1
#
_cell.length_a   1.000
_cell.length_b   1.000
_cell.length_c   1.000
_cell.angle_alpha   90.00
_cell.angle_beta   90.00
_cell.angle_gamma   90.00
#
_symmetry.space_group_name_H-M   'P 1'
#
loop_
_entity.id
_entity.type
_entity.pdbx_description
1 polymer ?
#
loop_
_entity_poly.entity_id
_entity_poly.type
_entity_poly.pdbx_seq_one_letter_code
_entity_poly.pdbx_strand_id
1 'polypeptide(L)'
;GVVVWRMVDFEADDALGAAAARWADEPEVERVVVLTPDKDMAQCVREDGRVQCYDRRKRAFMDADGVRAKFGVSPASIADYLALVGDSSDGYPGLPGWGAKSAAAVLTRYPHLEEIPHSVRGWDLSVRGGAMLAQVLRELWDEALLFRELATLRLDAPLPQRSPAELEWRGAPRAPFEAMVERLGAPKLMDRVHRWAAEG
;
A
#
# COMPACT_ATOMS: atom_id res chain seq x y z
N GLY A 1 -18.82 -0.66 -16.63
CA GLY A 1 -18.14 -1.87 -17.13
C GLY A 1 -16.78 -2.11 -16.48
N VAL A 2 -16.45 -1.41 -15.39
CA VAL A 2 -15.31 -1.74 -14.53
C VAL A 2 -15.90 -2.29 -13.24
N VAL A 3 -15.28 -3.32 -12.67
CA VAL A 3 -15.68 -3.88 -11.37
C VAL A 3 -15.44 -2.82 -10.29
N VAL A 4 -16.42 -2.66 -9.41
CA VAL A 4 -16.34 -1.73 -8.28
C VAL A 4 -16.52 -2.53 -7.00
N TRP A 5 -15.56 -2.44 -6.10
CA TRP A 5 -15.68 -2.98 -4.75
C TRP A 5 -16.12 -1.86 -3.82
N ARG A 6 -17.31 -1.99 -3.25
CA ARG A 6 -17.78 -1.10 -2.20
C ARG A 6 -17.43 -1.74 -0.86
N MET A 7 -16.67 -1.02 -0.05
CA MET A 7 -16.36 -1.44 1.31
C MET A 7 -17.21 -0.66 2.33
N VAL A 8 -17.58 -1.36 3.40
CA VAL A 8 -18.34 -0.80 4.54
C VAL A 8 -17.51 -0.94 5.81
N ASP A 9 -16.97 -2.13 6.05
CA ASP A 9 -16.18 -2.46 7.25
C ASP A 9 -14.65 -2.42 7.00
N PHE A 10 -14.25 -2.16 5.75
CA PHE A 10 -12.86 -2.11 5.30
C PHE A 10 -12.62 -0.78 4.59
N GLU A 11 -11.36 -0.37 4.55
CA GLU A 11 -10.96 0.77 3.74
C GLU A 11 -10.81 0.41 2.27
N ALA A 12 -10.69 1.42 1.41
CA ALA A 12 -10.43 1.18 -0.01
C ALA A 12 -9.04 0.55 -0.22
N ASP A 13 -8.07 0.91 0.60
CA ASP A 13 -6.70 0.41 0.51
C ASP A 13 -6.61 -1.05 0.95
N ASP A 14 -7.42 -1.49 1.92
CA ASP A 14 -7.58 -2.91 2.26
C ASP A 14 -8.08 -3.73 1.06
N ALA A 15 -9.07 -3.22 0.33
CA ALA A 15 -9.59 -3.87 -0.87
C ALA A 15 -8.52 -4.00 -1.96
N LEU A 16 -7.72 -2.95 -2.16
CA LEU A 16 -6.62 -2.94 -3.12
C LEU A 16 -5.49 -3.88 -2.68
N GLY A 17 -5.15 -3.89 -1.39
CA GLY A 17 -4.15 -4.78 -0.81
C GLY A 17 -4.55 -6.24 -0.92
N ALA A 18 -5.79 -6.59 -0.54
CA ALA A 18 -6.35 -7.93 -0.69
C ALA A 18 -6.35 -8.38 -2.16
N ALA A 19 -6.70 -7.49 -3.10
CA ALA A 19 -6.68 -7.79 -4.52
C ALA A 19 -5.26 -8.02 -5.04
N ALA A 20 -4.31 -7.17 -4.63
CA ALA A 20 -2.91 -7.33 -5.01
C ALA A 20 -2.34 -8.65 -4.46
N ALA A 21 -2.57 -8.95 -3.18
CA ALA A 21 -2.11 -10.18 -2.56
C ALA A 21 -2.71 -11.41 -3.23
N ARG A 22 -4.02 -11.41 -3.50
CA ARG A 22 -4.73 -12.56 -4.08
C ARG A 22 -4.36 -12.79 -5.54
N TRP A 23 -4.47 -11.75 -6.38
CA TRP A 23 -4.35 -11.92 -7.83
C TRP A 23 -2.91 -11.97 -8.32
N ALA A 24 -1.95 -11.49 -7.53
CA ALA A 24 -0.54 -11.62 -7.86
C ALA A 24 0.00 -13.05 -7.74
N ASP A 25 -0.76 -14.00 -7.20
CA ASP A 25 -0.38 -15.42 -7.16
C ASP A 25 -1.04 -16.25 -8.28
N GLU A 26 -1.95 -15.65 -9.05
CA GLU A 26 -2.59 -16.33 -10.17
C GLU A 26 -1.64 -16.45 -11.39
N PRO A 27 -1.49 -17.65 -12.00
CA PRO A 27 -0.59 -17.86 -13.13
C PRO A 27 -0.92 -17.02 -14.37
N GLU A 28 -2.20 -16.69 -14.55
CA GLU A 28 -2.71 -15.92 -15.70
C GLU A 28 -2.43 -14.41 -15.57
N VAL A 29 -2.12 -13.94 -14.36
CA VAL A 29 -1.80 -12.54 -14.10
C VAL A 29 -0.31 -12.38 -14.26
N GLU A 30 0.15 -11.51 -15.15
CA GLU A 30 1.59 -11.21 -15.30
C GLU A 30 2.09 -10.35 -14.12
N ARG A 31 1.34 -9.29 -13.80
CA ARG A 31 1.65 -8.29 -12.77
C ARG A 31 0.38 -7.61 -12.29
N VAL A 32 0.32 -7.29 -11.00
CA VAL A 32 -0.64 -6.34 -10.43
C VAL A 32 0.01 -4.97 -10.29
N VAL A 33 -0.66 -3.94 -10.81
CA VAL A 33 -0.25 -2.54 -10.63
C VAL A 33 -1.30 -1.83 -9.80
N VAL A 34 -0.91 -1.36 -8.62
CA VAL A 34 -1.77 -0.58 -7.73
C VAL A 34 -1.62 0.90 -8.10
N LEU A 35 -2.67 1.49 -8.67
CA LEU A 35 -2.65 2.88 -9.11
C LEU A 35 -2.99 3.83 -7.96
N THR A 36 -1.99 4.22 -7.19
CA THR A 36 -2.16 5.09 -6.02
C THR A 36 -0.88 5.89 -5.74
N PRO A 37 -0.97 7.16 -5.28
CA PRO A 37 0.16 7.88 -4.70
C PRO A 37 0.37 7.53 -3.21
N ASP A 38 -0.53 6.76 -2.61
CA ASP A 38 -0.50 6.43 -1.20
C ASP A 38 0.77 5.66 -0.84
N LYS A 39 1.40 6.07 0.27
CA LYS A 39 2.63 5.47 0.75
C LYS A 39 2.37 4.14 1.47
N ASP A 40 1.18 3.94 2.03
CA ASP A 40 0.89 2.73 2.82
C ASP A 40 0.84 1.50 1.92
N MET A 41 0.36 1.71 0.69
CA MET A 41 0.36 0.72 -0.39
C MET A 41 1.75 0.25 -0.80
N ALA A 42 2.83 0.92 -0.37
CA ALA A 42 4.20 0.43 -0.57
C ALA A 42 4.44 -0.92 0.12
N GLN A 43 3.66 -1.27 1.16
CA GLN A 43 3.75 -2.58 1.82
C GLN A 43 3.25 -3.73 0.92
N CYS A 44 2.43 -3.45 -0.10
CA CYS A 44 1.97 -4.46 -1.06
C CYS A 44 3.02 -4.80 -2.12
N VAL A 45 4.03 -3.97 -2.32
CA VAL A 45 5.07 -4.17 -3.35
C VAL A 45 5.83 -5.47 -3.06
N ARG A 46 5.98 -6.32 -4.08
CA ARG A 46 6.69 -7.59 -3.95
C ARG A 46 8.09 -7.53 -4.58
N GLU A 47 9.06 -8.19 -3.94
CA GLU A 47 10.46 -8.26 -4.37
C GLU A 47 10.62 -8.90 -5.76
N ASP A 48 9.73 -9.83 -6.12
CA ASP A 48 9.70 -10.50 -7.42
C ASP A 48 9.10 -9.63 -8.56
N GLY A 49 8.65 -8.41 -8.24
CA GLY A 49 8.04 -7.50 -9.19
C GLY A 49 6.60 -7.86 -9.61
N ARG A 50 5.98 -8.85 -8.97
CA ARG A 50 4.57 -9.24 -9.24
C ARG A 50 3.57 -8.19 -8.80
N VAL A 51 3.92 -7.37 -7.81
CA VAL A 51 3.11 -6.23 -7.36
C VAL A 51 3.95 -4.97 -7.34
N GLN A 52 3.46 -3.91 -7.98
CA GLN A 52 4.09 -2.59 -8.01
C GLN A 52 3.04 -1.49 -7.79
N CYS A 53 3.45 -0.34 -7.26
CA CYS A 53 2.60 0.84 -7.23
C CYS A 53 2.90 1.77 -8.43
N TYR A 54 1.91 2.55 -8.85
CA TYR A 54 2.07 3.56 -9.89
C TYR A 54 1.42 4.88 -9.50
N ASP A 55 2.24 5.93 -9.36
CA ASP A 55 1.78 7.29 -9.13
C ASP A 55 1.47 7.96 -10.47
N ARG A 56 0.19 8.07 -10.82
CA ARG A 56 -0.26 8.73 -12.05
C ARG A 56 0.14 10.19 -12.15
N ARG A 57 0.28 10.92 -11.02
CA ARG A 57 0.66 12.34 -11.01
C ARG A 57 2.13 12.50 -11.39
N LYS A 58 2.99 11.63 -10.86
CA LYS A 58 4.43 11.60 -11.18
C LYS A 58 4.76 10.80 -12.44
N ARG A 59 3.81 9.99 -12.93
CA ARG A 59 3.99 9.04 -14.04
C ARG A 59 5.16 8.09 -13.79
N ALA A 60 5.25 7.57 -12.58
CA ALA A 60 6.35 6.75 -12.13
C ALA A 60 5.87 5.50 -11.40
N PHE A 61 6.54 4.38 -11.65
CA PHE A 61 6.38 3.15 -10.89
C PHE A 61 7.19 3.23 -9.58
N MET A 62 6.72 2.48 -8.60
CA MET A 62 7.45 2.16 -7.38
C MET A 62 7.48 0.64 -7.25
N ASP A 63 8.64 0.08 -7.53
CA ASP A 63 9.02 -1.30 -7.26
C ASP A 63 9.77 -1.38 -5.92
N ALA A 64 10.27 -2.57 -5.56
CA ALA A 64 10.92 -2.78 -4.27
C ALA A 64 12.16 -1.89 -4.09
N ASP A 65 12.95 -1.67 -5.15
CA ASP A 65 14.08 -0.74 -5.13
C ASP A 65 13.62 0.71 -4.96
N GLY A 66 12.51 1.10 -5.60
CA GLY A 66 11.87 2.38 -5.39
C GLY A 66 11.38 2.59 -3.95
N VAL A 67 10.85 1.54 -3.30
CA VAL A 67 10.49 1.56 -1.87
C VAL A 67 11.74 1.78 -1.02
N ARG A 68 12.82 1.03 -1.25
CA ARG A 68 14.09 1.21 -0.54
C ARG A 68 14.68 2.60 -0.75
N ALA A 69 14.64 3.12 -1.97
CA ALA A 69 15.16 4.45 -2.27
C ALA A 69 14.36 5.57 -1.59
N LYS A 70 13.03 5.40 -1.47
CA LYS A 70 12.13 6.39 -0.87
C LYS A 70 12.11 6.35 0.66
N PHE A 71 12.01 5.16 1.24
CA PHE A 71 11.79 4.97 2.68
C PHE A 71 13.02 4.44 3.42
N GLY A 72 13.99 3.89 2.70
CA GLY A 72 15.17 3.25 3.30
C GLY A 72 14.88 1.90 3.93
N VAL A 73 13.73 1.27 3.64
CA VAL A 73 13.33 -0.05 4.14
C VAL A 73 12.75 -0.92 3.01
N SER A 74 12.68 -2.24 3.22
CA SER A 74 11.93 -3.15 2.34
C SER A 74 10.41 -2.91 2.42
N PRO A 75 9.65 -3.31 1.38
CA PRO A 75 8.18 -3.34 1.44
C PRO A 75 7.62 -4.00 2.70
N ALA A 76 8.20 -5.13 3.11
CA ALA A 76 7.77 -5.88 4.30
C ALA A 76 7.87 -5.11 5.62
N SER A 77 8.67 -4.03 5.67
CA SER A 77 8.90 -3.23 6.87
C SER A 77 8.17 -1.89 6.85
N ILE A 78 7.32 -1.63 5.83
CA ILE A 78 6.66 -0.32 5.68
C ILE A 78 5.71 -0.04 6.85
N ALA A 79 4.92 -1.01 7.30
CA ALA A 79 4.03 -0.84 8.44
C ALA A 79 4.82 -0.56 9.74
N ASP A 80 5.88 -1.35 10.01
CA ASP A 80 6.77 -1.11 11.15
C ASP A 80 7.47 0.26 11.06
N TYR A 81 7.85 0.68 9.85
CA TYR A 81 8.47 2.00 9.61
C TYR A 81 7.51 3.14 9.91
N LEU A 82 6.27 3.05 9.44
CA LEU A 82 5.25 4.05 9.70
C LEU A 82 4.88 4.08 11.18
N ALA A 83 4.80 2.94 11.86
CA ALA A 83 4.58 2.86 13.29
C ALA A 83 5.62 3.66 14.11
N LEU A 84 6.88 3.62 13.68
CA LEU A 84 7.96 4.36 14.33
C LEU A 84 7.96 5.85 13.96
N VAL A 85 7.77 6.19 12.68
CA VAL A 85 7.94 7.55 12.16
C VAL A 85 6.68 8.41 12.29
N GLY A 86 5.52 7.78 12.32
CA GLY A 86 4.22 8.41 12.33
C GLY A 86 3.62 8.65 10.95
N ASP A 87 2.30 8.82 10.94
CA ASP A 87 1.53 9.18 9.79
C ASP A 87 0.52 10.28 10.09
N SER A 88 0.78 11.46 9.56
CA SER A 88 -0.14 12.59 9.69
C SER A 88 -1.44 12.41 8.90
N SER A 89 -1.44 11.60 7.84
CA SER A 89 -2.66 11.33 7.06
C SER A 89 -3.64 10.50 7.88
N ASP A 90 -3.13 9.51 8.62
CA ASP A 90 -3.91 8.60 9.46
C ASP A 90 -4.01 9.07 10.92
N GLY A 91 -3.32 10.15 11.25
CA GLY A 91 -3.49 10.86 12.52
C GLY A 91 -2.71 10.29 13.70
N TYR A 92 -1.69 9.45 13.49
CA TYR A 92 -0.82 8.97 14.57
C TYR A 92 0.60 9.56 14.49
N PRO A 93 1.21 9.94 15.62
CA PRO A 93 2.45 10.72 15.65
C PRO A 93 3.73 9.91 15.48
N GLY A 94 3.66 8.58 15.57
CA GLY A 94 4.83 7.72 15.71
C GLY A 94 5.48 7.86 17.09
N LEU A 95 6.69 7.34 17.25
CA LEU A 95 7.39 7.35 18.53
C LEU A 95 8.35 8.56 18.66
N PRO A 96 8.43 9.21 19.85
CA PRO A 96 9.35 10.31 20.08
C PRO A 96 10.81 9.96 19.74
N GLY A 97 11.45 10.80 18.93
CA GLY A 97 12.85 10.63 18.52
C GLY A 97 13.06 9.66 17.35
N TRP A 98 12.07 8.85 17.00
CA TRP A 98 12.12 7.98 15.82
C TRP A 98 11.78 8.76 14.55
N GLY A 99 12.82 9.25 13.87
CA GLY A 99 12.68 9.87 12.55
C GLY A 99 12.97 8.89 11.41
N ALA A 100 12.63 9.30 10.18
CA ALA A 100 12.84 8.52 8.95
C ALA A 100 14.22 7.85 8.87
N LYS A 101 15.31 8.58 9.16
CA LYS A 101 16.68 8.05 9.05
C LYS A 101 16.99 6.98 10.09
N SER A 102 16.58 7.16 11.34
CA SER A 102 16.84 6.19 12.40
C SER A 102 15.95 4.96 12.25
N ALA A 103 14.67 5.15 11.91
CA ALA A 103 13.75 4.06 11.62
C ALA A 103 14.25 3.21 10.45
N ALA A 104 14.63 3.83 9.33
CA ALA A 104 15.17 3.12 8.17
C ALA A 104 16.46 2.35 8.49
N ALA A 105 17.40 2.98 9.20
CA ALA A 105 18.65 2.32 9.55
C ALA A 105 18.43 1.08 10.44
N VAL A 106 17.55 1.19 11.44
CA VAL A 106 17.25 0.08 12.35
C VAL A 106 16.43 -1.00 11.63
N LEU A 107 15.39 -0.66 10.88
CA LEU A 107 14.54 -1.63 10.19
C LEU A 107 15.21 -2.31 9.00
N THR A 108 16.21 -1.66 8.37
CA THR A 108 17.09 -2.34 7.41
C THR A 108 17.82 -3.51 8.07
N ARG A 109 18.13 -3.39 9.36
CA ARG A 109 18.86 -4.42 10.11
C ARG A 109 17.95 -5.41 10.83
N TYR A 110 16.83 -4.94 11.35
CA TYR A 110 15.82 -5.70 12.09
C TYR A 110 14.47 -5.47 11.40
N PRO A 111 14.11 -6.29 10.39
CA PRO A 111 12.98 -6.02 9.50
C PRO A 111 11.65 -5.76 10.19
N HIS A 112 11.43 -6.33 11.37
CA HIS A 112 10.23 -6.15 12.19
C HIS A 112 10.55 -5.61 13.58
N LEU A 113 9.56 -4.95 14.21
CA LEU A 113 9.71 -4.38 15.56
C LEU A 113 10.18 -5.42 16.57
N GLU A 114 9.67 -6.65 16.51
CA GLU A 114 9.99 -7.76 17.40
C GLU A 114 11.45 -8.23 17.28
N GLU A 115 12.11 -7.94 16.17
CA GLU A 115 13.52 -8.26 15.95
C GLU A 115 14.46 -7.21 16.53
N ILE A 116 13.95 -6.03 16.90
CA ILE A 116 14.76 -4.94 17.46
C ILE A 116 15.04 -5.24 18.95
N PRO A 117 16.31 -5.42 19.36
CA PRO A 117 16.60 -5.68 20.76
C PRO A 117 16.18 -4.50 21.66
N HIS A 118 15.54 -4.77 22.81
CA HIS A 118 15.08 -3.74 23.76
C HIS A 118 16.21 -2.94 24.45
N SER A 119 17.46 -3.31 24.22
CA SER A 119 18.65 -2.62 24.69
C SER A 119 19.58 -2.37 23.53
N VAL A 120 20.06 -1.13 23.40
CA VAL A 120 21.03 -0.74 22.37
C VAL A 120 22.31 -1.57 22.41
N ARG A 121 22.65 -2.21 23.53
CA ARG A 121 23.81 -3.12 23.63
C ARG A 121 23.66 -4.37 22.76
N GLY A 122 22.43 -4.76 22.44
CA GLY A 122 22.12 -5.85 21.52
C GLY A 122 22.10 -5.40 20.06
N TRP A 123 22.17 -4.09 19.79
CA TRP A 123 22.15 -3.57 18.42
C TRP A 123 23.53 -3.79 17.79
N ASP A 124 23.56 -4.37 16.60
CA ASP A 124 24.79 -4.53 15.82
C ASP A 124 24.98 -3.42 14.78
N LEU A 125 24.26 -2.32 14.98
CA LEU A 125 24.41 -1.05 14.27
C LEU A 125 24.54 0.11 15.24
N SER A 126 25.13 1.21 14.77
CA SER A 126 25.19 2.46 15.52
C SER A 126 24.32 3.51 14.84
N VAL A 127 23.38 4.09 15.60
CA VAL A 127 22.58 5.23 15.16
C VAL A 127 22.63 6.34 16.20
N ARG A 128 22.52 7.58 15.75
CA ARG A 128 22.49 8.74 16.65
C ARG A 128 21.33 8.59 17.63
N GLY A 129 21.65 8.65 18.93
CA GLY A 129 20.63 8.52 19.98
C GLY A 129 20.12 7.09 20.20
N GLY A 130 20.80 6.05 19.71
CA GLY A 130 20.33 4.65 19.80
C GLY A 130 19.92 4.20 21.21
N ALA A 131 20.61 4.66 22.26
CA ALA A 131 20.23 4.37 23.64
C ALA A 131 18.84 4.93 24.00
N MET A 132 18.55 6.16 23.57
CA MET A 132 17.24 6.80 23.75
C MET A 132 16.18 6.11 22.90
N LEU A 133 16.48 5.78 21.64
CA LEU A 133 15.55 5.09 20.73
C LEU A 133 15.13 3.72 21.27
N ALA A 134 16.09 2.92 21.74
CA ALA A 134 15.82 1.62 22.37
C ALA A 134 15.01 1.77 23.67
N GLN A 135 15.27 2.82 24.45
CA GLN A 135 14.48 3.13 25.64
C GLN A 135 13.03 3.48 25.27
N VAL A 136 12.83 4.42 24.34
CA VAL A 136 11.49 4.84 23.89
C VAL A 136 10.71 3.67 23.30
N LEU A 137 11.33 2.85 22.44
CA LEU A 137 10.66 1.68 21.86
C LEU A 137 10.23 0.68 22.93
N ARG A 138 11.04 0.48 23.98
CA ARG A 138 10.68 -0.41 25.10
C ARG A 138 9.56 0.18 25.96
N GLU A 139 9.59 1.48 26.22
CA GLU A 139 8.60 2.16 27.08
C GLU A 139 7.25 2.35 26.37
N LEU A 140 7.26 2.53 25.06
CA LEU A 140 6.07 2.76 24.22
C LEU A 140 5.80 1.57 23.28
N TRP A 141 6.14 0.36 23.72
CA TRP A 141 6.01 -0.85 22.90
C TRP A 141 4.57 -1.08 22.44
N ASP A 142 3.60 -0.95 23.35
CA ASP A 142 2.18 -1.16 23.04
C ASP A 142 1.64 -0.09 22.07
N GLU A 143 2.13 1.15 22.17
CA GLU A 143 1.79 2.21 21.20
C GLU A 143 2.38 1.92 19.82
N ALA A 144 3.62 1.43 19.75
CA ALA A 144 4.25 1.03 18.50
C ALA A 144 3.47 -0.10 17.81
N LEU A 145 3.00 -1.08 18.58
CA LEU A 145 2.17 -2.17 18.05
C LEU A 145 0.81 -1.67 17.57
N LEU A 146 0.18 -0.75 18.31
CA LEU A 146 -1.07 -0.11 17.89
C LEU A 146 -0.88 0.68 16.59
N PHE A 147 0.18 1.49 16.48
CA PHE A 147 0.44 2.25 15.25
C PHE A 147 0.77 1.34 14.07
N ARG A 148 1.44 0.21 14.31
CA ARG A 148 1.63 -0.80 13.27
C ARG A 148 0.32 -1.42 12.84
N GLU A 149 -0.58 -1.74 13.76
CA GLU A 149 -1.91 -2.26 13.43
C GLU A 149 -2.67 -1.27 12.55
N LEU A 150 -2.65 0.02 12.89
CA LEU A 150 -3.27 1.09 12.08
C LEU A 150 -2.62 1.21 10.69
N ALA A 151 -1.31 1.02 10.59
CA ALA A 151 -0.56 1.10 9.32
C ALA A 151 -0.65 -0.17 8.46
N THR A 152 -1.10 -1.29 9.02
CA THR A 152 -1.09 -2.59 8.34
C THR A 152 -2.39 -2.77 7.56
N LEU A 153 -2.26 -2.99 6.25
CA LEU A 153 -3.42 -3.25 5.40
C LEU A 153 -4.03 -4.62 5.70
N ARG A 154 -5.36 -4.66 5.74
CA ARG A 154 -6.12 -5.89 5.88
C ARG A 154 -6.27 -6.58 4.53
N LEU A 155 -5.48 -7.64 4.34
CA LEU A 155 -5.46 -8.40 3.09
C LEU A 155 -6.60 -9.44 2.98
N ASP A 156 -7.51 -9.47 3.95
CA ASP A 156 -8.67 -10.38 4.02
C ASP A 156 -9.98 -9.75 3.55
N ALA A 157 -9.93 -8.54 2.95
CA ALA A 157 -11.13 -7.86 2.45
C ALA A 157 -11.88 -8.73 1.42
N PRO A 158 -13.22 -8.85 1.52
CA PRO A 158 -13.99 -9.76 0.69
C PRO A 158 -14.06 -9.27 -0.76
N LEU A 159 -13.49 -10.05 -1.68
CA LEU A 159 -13.55 -9.79 -3.11
C LEU A 159 -14.46 -10.83 -3.79
N PRO A 160 -15.64 -10.43 -4.31
CA PRO A 160 -16.62 -11.37 -4.85
C PRO A 160 -16.12 -12.19 -6.05
N GLN A 161 -15.20 -11.64 -6.83
CA GLN A 161 -14.67 -12.30 -8.02
C GLN A 161 -13.87 -13.54 -7.64
N ARG A 162 -14.02 -14.61 -8.43
CA ARG A 162 -13.34 -15.89 -8.18
C ARG A 162 -12.09 -16.08 -9.01
N SER A 163 -11.96 -15.35 -10.11
CA SER A 163 -10.81 -15.41 -11.01
C SER A 163 -10.49 -14.03 -11.61
N PRO A 164 -9.24 -13.81 -12.08
CA PRO A 164 -8.87 -12.59 -12.81
C PRO A 164 -9.72 -12.35 -14.07
N ALA A 165 -10.22 -13.41 -14.72
CA ALA A 165 -11.07 -13.30 -15.90
C ALA A 165 -12.39 -12.53 -15.64
N GLU A 166 -12.90 -12.57 -14.40
CA GLU A 166 -14.08 -11.79 -13.99
C GLU A 166 -13.77 -10.29 -13.82
N LEU A 167 -12.49 -9.91 -13.76
CA LEU A 167 -12.03 -8.52 -13.69
C LEU A 167 -11.68 -7.94 -15.07
N GLU A 168 -11.67 -8.77 -16.13
CA GLU A 168 -11.34 -8.34 -17.48
C GLU A 168 -12.27 -7.21 -17.95
N TRP A 169 -11.69 -6.08 -18.33
CA TRP A 169 -12.46 -4.97 -18.89
C TRP A 169 -12.91 -5.28 -20.32
N ARG A 170 -14.21 -5.53 -20.49
CA ARG A 170 -14.83 -5.88 -21.79
C ARG A 170 -15.32 -4.69 -22.61
N GLY A 171 -15.09 -3.46 -22.15
CA GLY A 171 -15.55 -2.23 -22.80
C GLY A 171 -16.53 -1.41 -21.95
N ALA A 172 -16.80 -0.18 -22.40
CA ALA A 172 -17.80 0.68 -21.76
C ALA A 172 -19.24 0.22 -22.12
N PRO A 173 -20.17 0.11 -21.17
CA PRO A 173 -21.56 -0.18 -21.47
C PRO A 173 -22.21 1.06 -22.09
N ARG A 174 -22.59 0.97 -23.36
CA ARG A 174 -22.93 2.14 -24.19
C ARG A 174 -24.07 2.98 -23.62
N ALA A 175 -25.28 2.41 -23.51
CA ALA A 175 -26.44 3.17 -23.05
C ALA A 175 -26.27 3.77 -21.63
N PRO A 176 -25.77 3.03 -20.61
CA PRO A 176 -25.49 3.62 -19.30
C PRO A 176 -24.43 4.74 -19.33
N PHE A 177 -23.42 4.61 -20.19
CA PHE A 177 -22.37 5.62 -20.32
C PHE A 177 -22.88 6.89 -21.01
N GLU A 178 -23.65 6.76 -22.09
CA GLU A 178 -24.30 7.88 -22.79
C GLU A 178 -25.23 8.66 -21.83
N ALA A 179 -26.08 7.96 -21.07
CA ALA A 179 -26.95 8.59 -20.07
C ALA A 179 -26.15 9.32 -18.97
N MET A 180 -25.01 8.77 -18.54
CA MET A 180 -24.11 9.44 -17.60
C MET A 180 -23.50 10.71 -18.21
N VAL A 181 -23.02 10.64 -19.45
CA VAL A 181 -22.42 11.78 -20.15
C VAL A 181 -23.41 12.93 -20.31
N GLU A 182 -24.65 12.63 -20.69
CA GLU A 182 -25.73 13.61 -20.81
C GLU A 182 -26.02 14.25 -19.44
N ARG A 183 -26.21 13.44 -18.40
CA ARG A 183 -26.48 13.93 -17.04
C ARG A 183 -25.36 14.83 -16.49
N LEU A 184 -24.11 14.57 -16.85
CA LEU A 184 -22.96 15.38 -16.45
C LEU A 184 -22.73 16.60 -17.35
N GLY A 185 -23.44 16.72 -18.49
CA GLY A 185 -23.22 17.78 -19.48
C GLY A 185 -21.81 17.73 -20.09
N ALA A 186 -21.22 16.54 -20.23
CA ALA A 186 -19.81 16.35 -20.55
C ALA A 186 -19.56 15.60 -21.88
N PRO A 187 -20.06 16.08 -23.03
CA PRO A 187 -20.10 15.33 -24.29
C PRO A 187 -18.74 14.82 -24.77
N LYS A 188 -17.64 15.56 -24.50
CA LYS A 188 -16.26 15.17 -24.84
C LYS A 188 -15.79 13.86 -24.19
N LEU A 189 -16.50 13.34 -23.19
CA LEU A 189 -16.20 12.03 -22.61
C LEU A 189 -16.48 10.89 -23.59
N MET A 190 -17.38 11.07 -24.57
CA MET A 190 -17.65 10.08 -25.61
C MET A 190 -16.41 9.80 -26.46
N ASP A 191 -15.65 10.85 -26.79
CA ASP A 191 -14.43 10.76 -27.61
C ASP A 191 -13.31 9.94 -26.93
N ARG A 192 -13.42 9.71 -25.62
CA ARG A 192 -12.42 8.98 -24.82
C ARG A 192 -12.70 7.48 -24.75
N VAL A 193 -13.84 7.02 -25.24
CA VAL A 193 -14.19 5.60 -25.24
C VAL A 193 -13.53 4.92 -26.43
N HIS A 194 -12.56 4.05 -26.14
CA HIS A 194 -11.80 3.32 -27.16
C HIS A 194 -12.36 1.91 -27.44
N ARG A 195 -13.25 1.40 -26.57
CA ARG A 195 -13.92 0.11 -26.74
C ARG A 195 -15.30 0.14 -26.08
N TRP A 196 -16.32 -0.21 -26.84
CA TRP A 196 -17.66 -0.46 -26.33
C TRP A 196 -17.80 -1.94 -25.94
N ALA A 197 -18.56 -2.20 -24.88
CA ALA A 197 -18.95 -3.58 -24.55
C ALA A 197 -19.84 -4.13 -25.68
N ALA A 198 -19.69 -5.42 -25.98
CA ALA A 198 -20.60 -6.10 -26.90
C ALA A 198 -22.04 -5.97 -26.36
N GLU A 199 -22.99 -5.68 -27.26
CA GLU A 199 -24.41 -5.74 -26.93
C GLU A 199 -24.76 -7.21 -26.68
N GLY A 200 -25.21 -7.50 -25.46
CA GLY A 200 -25.68 -8.82 -25.03
C GLY A 200 -27.17 -8.98 -25.30
#